data_AF-A0A9N8JPJ2-F1
#
_entry.id   AF-A0A9N8JPJ2-F1
#
_cell.length_a   1.000
_cell.length_b   1.000
_cell.length_c   1.000
_cell.angle_alpha   90.00
_cell.angle_beta   90.00
_cell.angle_gamma   90.00
#
_symmetry.space_group_name_H-M   'P 1'
#
loop_
_entity.id
_entity.type
_entity.pdbx_description
1 polymer ?
#
loop_
_entity_poly.entity_id
_entity_poly.type
_entity_poly.pdbx_seq_one_letter_code
_entity_poly.pdbx_strand_id
1 'polypeptide(L)'
;MSNEPTLLTPFCHQPDPKLFFQNKELPHFAPSKDTLVLLYPGEATGSGLVFSQQHKVASWIDSDLQLPPKTSWLPLPKILERWIQMWDTGKITPELKLVSWNEWDLPASLRAWAELGDAIEARLPTSVARQTTYEPLIKQSVAEKWIEQSFQYAFLTRARRPAFGSIAPGVSVWSTKLLEALHAAEPEDSERKKVIGRKPGDPKDYQSALSCDLAPTLLCPGRAVETSWRDHSKPSLRGYKGRGSALLNRRAGFYLCPDEDWSDAIVFSDGRGRENLFTFRGSCPWMPGRPLALLRDVLRFWKTLVVDGVWTIGDGGVSGNMPHFHFLTGTRKSINVAGTRTHVDYCADWEVAASF
;
A
#
# COMPACT_ATOMS: atom_id res chain seq x y z
N MET A 1 38.24 20.55 2.84
CA MET A 1 37.48 19.34 2.47
C MET A 1 36.13 19.48 3.13
N SER A 2 35.04 19.61 2.38
CA SER A 2 33.70 19.64 2.98
C SER A 2 33.46 18.28 3.63
N ASN A 3 33.28 18.26 4.95
CA ASN A 3 32.83 17.07 5.68
C ASN A 3 31.33 16.93 5.45
N GLU A 4 30.92 16.56 4.24
CA GLU A 4 29.55 16.12 4.03
C GLU A 4 29.38 14.77 4.73
N PRO A 5 28.32 14.61 5.55
CA PRO A 5 28.13 13.41 6.34
C PRO A 5 27.91 12.21 5.42
N THR A 6 28.60 11.10 5.68
CA THR A 6 28.52 9.88 4.87
C THR A 6 27.13 9.27 4.96
N LEU A 7 26.50 8.99 3.81
CA LEU A 7 25.22 8.28 3.76
C LEU A 7 25.36 6.85 4.29
N LEU A 8 24.38 6.42 5.08
CA LEU A 8 24.28 5.06 5.62
C LEU A 8 23.21 4.24 4.88
N THR A 9 22.12 4.89 4.49
CA THR A 9 21.02 4.33 3.69
C THR A 9 20.65 5.37 2.61
N PRO A 10 19.71 5.06 1.69
CA PRO A 10 19.22 6.04 0.71
C PRO A 10 18.57 7.28 1.33
N PHE A 11 18.24 7.25 2.62
CA PHE A 11 17.47 8.31 3.27
C PHE A 11 18.16 8.95 4.48
N CYS A 12 19.21 8.35 5.04
CA CYS A 12 19.88 8.92 6.21
C CYS A 12 21.41 8.81 6.18
N HIS A 13 22.04 9.75 6.87
CA HIS A 13 23.47 9.81 7.11
C HIS A 13 23.88 9.05 8.37
N GLN A 14 25.18 8.78 8.50
CA GLN A 14 25.76 8.27 9.74
C GLN A 14 25.48 9.24 10.91
N PRO A 15 25.36 8.71 12.15
CA PRO A 15 25.19 9.55 13.33
C PRO A 15 26.32 10.58 13.47
N ASP A 16 25.95 11.86 13.63
CA ASP A 16 26.89 12.94 13.94
C ASP A 16 26.53 13.52 15.33
N PRO A 17 27.40 13.35 16.34
CA PRO A 17 27.20 13.92 17.67
C PRO A 17 26.92 15.42 17.70
N LYS A 18 27.38 16.17 16.70
CA LYS A 18 27.09 17.62 16.57
C LYS A 18 25.62 17.89 16.26
N LEU A 19 24.93 16.95 15.62
CA LEU A 19 23.56 17.07 15.15
C LEU A 19 22.53 16.48 16.14
N PHE A 20 22.98 15.66 17.09
CA PHE A 20 22.13 14.92 18.05
C PHE A 20 21.06 15.78 18.72
N PHE A 21 21.38 17.04 18.97
CA PHE A 21 20.57 17.93 19.77
C PHE A 21 19.95 19.08 18.97
N GLN A 22 19.98 19.02 17.64
CA GLN A 22 19.36 20.03 16.78
C GLN A 22 17.85 20.12 16.97
N ASN A 23 17.20 19.04 17.39
CA ASN A 23 15.75 18.97 17.58
C ASN A 23 15.31 19.25 19.05
N LYS A 24 16.21 19.77 19.90
CA LYS A 24 15.92 20.06 21.32
C LYS A 24 14.83 21.10 21.54
N GLU A 25 14.61 21.99 20.57
CA GLU A 25 13.66 23.10 20.68
C GLU A 25 12.29 22.79 20.04
N LEU A 26 12.04 21.56 19.58
CA LEU A 26 10.73 21.19 19.03
C LEU A 26 9.63 21.43 20.10
N PRO A 27 8.66 22.34 19.85
CA PRO A 27 7.87 23.02 20.88
C PRO A 27 6.87 22.13 21.65
N HIS A 28 6.81 20.84 21.35
CA HIS A 28 5.80 19.91 21.86
C HIS A 28 6.35 18.78 22.73
N PHE A 29 7.67 18.66 22.88
CA PHE A 29 8.28 17.78 23.88
C PHE A 29 8.69 18.60 25.09
N ALA A 30 8.17 18.23 26.26
CA ALA A 30 8.47 18.94 27.49
C ALA A 30 9.99 18.90 27.75
N PRO A 31 10.67 20.06 27.87
CA PRO A 31 12.13 20.14 27.95
C PRO A 31 12.76 19.40 29.15
N SER A 32 11.95 18.90 30.09
CA SER A 32 12.42 18.33 31.36
C SER A 32 12.22 16.82 31.52
N LYS A 33 11.60 16.11 30.58
CA LYS A 33 11.35 14.65 30.73
C LYS A 33 11.84 13.80 29.55
N ASP A 34 11.58 14.23 28.31
CA ASP A 34 12.00 13.49 27.12
C ASP A 34 13.30 14.06 26.54
N THR A 35 14.44 13.38 26.76
CA THR A 35 15.67 13.71 26.02
C THR A 35 15.58 13.09 24.63
N LEU A 36 15.29 13.91 23.62
CA LEU A 36 15.27 13.49 22.23
C LEU A 36 16.63 13.68 21.58
N VAL A 37 16.99 12.70 20.75
CA VAL A 37 18.22 12.70 19.99
C VAL A 37 17.92 12.43 18.53
N LEU A 38 18.37 13.31 17.64
CA LEU A 38 18.46 13.01 16.21
C LEU A 38 19.60 12.01 16.02
N LEU A 39 19.26 10.72 15.91
CA LEU A 39 20.23 9.64 15.89
C LEU A 39 20.83 9.44 14.49
N TYR A 40 19.98 9.46 13.46
CA TYR A 40 20.39 9.37 12.06
C TYR A 40 19.79 10.56 11.30
N PRO A 41 20.58 11.57 10.95
CA PRO A 41 20.12 12.73 10.18
C PRO A 41 19.61 12.29 8.81
N GLY A 42 18.48 12.85 8.37
CA GLY A 42 18.00 12.73 6.99
C GLY A 42 18.68 13.72 6.06
N GLU A 43 18.28 13.70 4.78
CA GLU A 43 18.79 14.63 3.76
C GLU A 43 18.34 16.07 4.01
N ALA A 44 17.11 16.27 4.48
CA ALA A 44 16.59 17.58 4.82
C ALA A 44 17.05 18.04 6.21
N THR A 45 17.29 19.33 6.37
CA THR A 45 17.73 19.90 7.66
C THR A 45 16.66 19.66 8.73
N GLY A 46 17.05 19.03 9.84
CA GLY A 46 16.15 18.71 10.95
C GLY A 46 15.30 17.45 10.74
N SER A 47 15.36 16.81 9.57
CA SER A 47 14.73 15.50 9.35
C SER A 47 15.64 14.36 9.81
N GLY A 48 15.05 13.17 10.00
CA GLY A 48 15.78 11.95 10.29
C GLY A 48 15.14 11.09 11.36
N LEU A 49 15.87 10.06 11.79
CA LEU A 49 15.43 9.16 12.84
C LEU A 49 15.69 9.78 14.22
N VAL A 50 14.62 10.18 14.89
CA VAL A 50 14.67 10.76 16.24
C VAL A 50 14.36 9.68 17.28
N PHE A 51 15.18 9.62 18.33
CA PHE A 51 15.09 8.67 19.43
C PHE A 51 14.71 9.35 20.73
N SER A 52 13.64 8.88 21.40
CA SER A 52 13.33 9.21 22.79
C SER A 52 14.13 8.31 23.72
N GLN A 53 15.08 8.92 24.44
CA GLN A 53 15.88 8.19 25.43
C GLN A 53 15.05 7.70 26.62
N GLN A 54 13.99 8.43 27.00
CA GLN A 54 13.13 8.05 28.13
C GLN A 54 12.28 6.84 27.78
N HIS A 55 11.63 6.87 26.61
CA HIS A 55 10.69 5.83 26.20
C HIS A 55 11.33 4.68 25.41
N LYS A 56 12.62 4.81 25.05
CA LYS A 56 13.37 3.81 24.26
C LYS A 56 12.73 3.50 22.90
N VAL A 57 12.06 4.48 22.32
CA VAL A 57 11.41 4.41 21.01
C VAL A 57 11.98 5.46 20.07
N ALA A 58 11.87 5.21 18.77
CA ALA A 58 12.27 6.12 17.72
C ALA A 58 11.18 6.26 16.67
N SER A 59 11.22 7.37 15.94
CA SER A 59 10.39 7.62 14.76
C SER A 59 11.16 8.52 13.79
N TRP A 60 10.91 8.32 12.51
CA TRP A 60 11.30 9.22 11.45
C TRP A 60 10.50 10.51 11.57
N ILE A 61 11.16 11.64 11.41
CA ILE A 61 10.57 12.97 11.38
C ILE A 61 11.02 13.65 10.10
N ASP A 62 10.08 14.15 9.32
CA ASP A 62 10.38 15.05 8.19
C ASP A 62 10.38 16.50 8.70
N SER A 63 11.27 17.33 8.16
CA SER A 63 11.54 18.71 8.62
C SER A 63 10.30 19.61 8.70
N ASP A 64 9.27 19.27 7.93
CA ASP A 64 8.07 20.08 7.73
C ASP A 64 6.84 19.52 8.48
N LEU A 65 6.98 18.40 9.19
CA LEU A 65 5.87 17.73 9.85
C LEU A 65 5.86 17.96 11.36
N GLN A 66 4.65 18.10 11.91
CA GLN A 66 4.41 17.92 13.33
C GLN A 66 4.90 16.54 13.76
N LEU A 67 5.26 16.42 15.04
CA LEU A 67 5.70 15.15 15.62
C LEU A 67 4.73 14.02 15.27
N PRO A 68 5.25 12.85 14.85
CA PRO A 68 4.40 11.70 14.59
C PRO A 68 3.59 11.35 15.84
N PRO A 69 2.33 10.90 15.67
CA PRO A 69 1.51 10.47 16.80
C PRO A 69 2.23 9.34 17.55
N LYS A 70 1.94 9.15 18.84
CA LYS A 70 2.59 8.11 19.67
C LYS A 70 2.57 6.71 19.05
N THR A 71 1.56 6.40 18.25
CA THR A 71 1.40 5.13 17.52
C THR A 71 2.42 4.91 16.39
N SER A 72 3.10 5.97 15.95
CA SER A 72 4.18 5.91 14.94
C SER A 72 5.57 5.74 15.55
N TRP A 73 5.70 5.66 16.88
CA TRP A 73 6.98 5.45 17.55
C TRP A 73 7.19 3.97 17.84
N LEU A 74 8.32 3.41 17.41
CA LEU A 74 8.65 2.00 17.59
C LEU A 74 9.95 1.83 18.38
N PRO A 75 10.15 0.69 19.07
CA PRO A 75 11.45 0.38 19.66
C PRO A 75 12.58 0.51 18.63
N LEU A 76 13.66 1.22 18.99
CA LEU A 76 14.79 1.44 18.08
C LEU A 76 15.33 0.14 17.46
N PRO A 77 15.50 -0.99 18.21
CA PRO A 77 15.94 -2.25 17.62
C PRO A 77 15.04 -2.72 16.47
N LYS A 78 13.70 -2.61 16.60
CA LYS A 78 12.76 -2.99 15.54
C LYS A 78 12.91 -2.12 14.28
N ILE A 79 13.39 -0.89 14.41
CA ILE A 79 13.65 -0.01 13.26
C ILE A 79 14.95 -0.43 12.58
N LEU A 80 16.01 -0.65 13.35
CA LEU A 80 17.31 -1.07 12.81
C LEU A 80 17.25 -2.47 12.17
N GLU A 81 16.50 -3.41 12.75
CA GLU A 81 16.24 -4.72 12.16
C GLU A 81 15.60 -4.60 10.77
N ARG A 82 14.65 -3.66 10.59
CA ARG A 82 14.04 -3.43 9.27
C ARG A 82 15.03 -2.86 8.28
N TRP A 83 15.92 -1.96 8.69
CA TRP A 83 16.96 -1.45 7.79
C TRP A 83 17.94 -2.56 7.37
N ILE A 84 18.34 -3.43 8.31
CA ILE A 84 19.17 -4.60 8.02
C ILE A 84 18.45 -5.53 7.04
N GLN A 85 17.16 -5.81 7.26
CA GLN A 85 16.36 -6.63 6.33
C GLN A 85 16.28 -6.01 4.93
N MET A 86 16.14 -4.69 4.81
CA MET A 86 16.16 -4.03 3.50
C MET A 86 17.50 -4.20 2.78
N TRP A 87 18.62 -4.25 3.52
CA TRP A 87 19.92 -4.59 2.95
C TRP A 87 20.00 -6.07 2.55
N ASP A 88 19.65 -6.98 3.46
CA ASP A 88 19.75 -8.43 3.25
C ASP A 88 18.87 -8.92 2.10
N THR A 89 17.73 -8.27 1.88
CA THR A 89 16.81 -8.59 0.78
C THR A 89 17.16 -7.88 -0.53
N GLY A 90 18.19 -7.01 -0.53
CA GLY A 90 18.57 -6.21 -1.69
C GLY A 90 17.55 -5.14 -2.06
N LYS A 91 16.70 -4.70 -1.11
CA LYS A 91 15.82 -3.55 -1.31
C LYS A 91 16.62 -2.25 -1.36
N ILE A 92 17.71 -2.19 -0.59
CA ILE A 92 18.75 -1.16 -0.69
C ILE A 92 19.93 -1.75 -1.49
N THR A 93 20.37 -1.06 -2.54
CA THR A 93 21.53 -1.46 -3.35
C THR A 93 22.85 -0.96 -2.75
N PRO A 94 24.01 -1.52 -3.16
CA PRO A 94 25.32 -1.00 -2.77
C PRO A 94 25.53 0.49 -3.10
N GLU A 95 24.83 1.01 -4.11
CA GLU A 95 24.84 2.43 -4.49
C GLU A 95 23.92 3.30 -3.62
N LEU A 96 23.38 2.76 -2.53
CA LEU A 96 22.48 3.44 -1.59
C LEU A 96 21.22 3.96 -2.29
N LYS A 97 20.60 3.11 -3.12
CA LYS A 97 19.31 3.38 -3.76
C LYS A 97 18.28 2.34 -3.36
N LEU A 98 17.02 2.75 -3.33
CA LEU A 98 15.91 1.81 -3.26
C LEU A 98 15.63 1.27 -4.67
N VAL A 99 15.33 -0.01 -4.76
CA VAL A 99 14.80 -0.61 -5.98
C VAL A 99 13.29 -0.68 -5.90
N SER A 100 12.61 -0.41 -7.01
CA SER A 100 11.14 -0.35 -7.05
C SER A 100 10.47 -1.65 -6.60
N TRP A 101 11.00 -2.80 -7.00
CA TRP A 101 10.75 -4.12 -6.43
C TRP A 101 11.91 -5.08 -6.74
N ASN A 102 12.03 -6.16 -5.99
CA ASN A 102 13.10 -7.15 -6.16
C ASN A 102 12.59 -8.61 -6.04
N GLU A 103 13.53 -9.57 -6.04
CA GLU A 103 13.24 -11.00 -5.89
C GLU A 103 12.64 -11.38 -4.54
N TRP A 104 12.57 -10.46 -3.58
CA TRP A 104 11.89 -10.68 -2.31
C TRP A 104 10.44 -10.16 -2.34
N ASP A 105 10.21 -8.95 -2.88
CA ASP A 105 8.90 -8.28 -2.87
C ASP A 105 7.80 -9.09 -3.57
N LEU A 106 8.08 -9.62 -4.76
CA LEU A 106 7.12 -10.40 -5.53
C LEU A 106 6.77 -11.73 -4.83
N PRO A 107 7.75 -12.59 -4.45
CA PRO A 107 7.43 -13.80 -3.69
C PRO A 107 6.74 -13.53 -2.35
N ALA A 108 7.06 -12.45 -1.64
CA ALA A 108 6.36 -12.08 -0.42
C ALA A 108 4.88 -11.77 -0.67
N SER A 109 4.58 -11.02 -1.74
CA SER A 109 3.21 -10.72 -2.16
C SER A 109 2.46 -11.96 -2.65
N LEU A 110 3.12 -12.84 -3.41
CA LEU A 110 2.55 -14.11 -3.88
C LEU A 110 2.23 -15.07 -2.71
N ARG A 111 3.11 -15.14 -1.70
CA ARG A 111 2.87 -15.91 -0.47
C ARG A 111 1.67 -15.35 0.29
N ALA A 112 1.62 -14.03 0.51
CA ALA A 112 0.49 -13.39 1.18
C ALA A 112 -0.84 -13.64 0.44
N TRP A 113 -0.83 -13.60 -0.89
CA TRP A 113 -1.97 -13.96 -1.73
C TRP A 113 -2.41 -15.41 -1.53
N ALA A 114 -1.47 -16.36 -1.61
CA ALA A 114 -1.76 -17.77 -1.44
C ALA A 114 -2.32 -18.07 -0.04
N GLU A 115 -1.74 -17.49 1.00
CA GLU A 115 -2.17 -17.67 2.38
C GLU A 115 -3.56 -17.08 2.66
N LEU A 116 -3.90 -15.93 2.06
CA LEU A 116 -5.26 -15.40 2.10
C LEU A 116 -6.24 -16.35 1.40
N GLY A 117 -5.86 -16.84 0.21
CA GLY A 117 -6.63 -17.82 -0.55
C GLY A 117 -6.92 -19.08 0.27
N ASP A 118 -5.90 -19.65 0.90
CA ASP A 118 -6.03 -20.84 1.77
C ASP A 118 -6.94 -20.58 2.97
N ALA A 119 -6.84 -19.40 3.59
CA ALA A 119 -7.68 -19.03 4.73
C ALA A 119 -9.17 -18.90 4.37
N ILE A 120 -9.48 -18.45 3.15
CA ILE A 120 -10.84 -18.37 2.61
C ILE A 120 -11.32 -19.76 2.21
N GLU A 121 -10.52 -20.53 1.46
CA GLU A 121 -10.86 -21.89 1.01
C GLU A 121 -11.16 -22.83 2.18
N ALA A 122 -10.41 -22.72 3.28
CA ALA A 122 -10.64 -23.50 4.50
C ALA A 122 -12.00 -23.24 5.17
N ARG A 123 -12.70 -22.16 4.79
CA ARG A 123 -13.98 -21.72 5.38
C ARG A 123 -15.14 -21.74 4.39
N LEU A 124 -14.95 -22.25 3.18
CA LEU A 124 -16.04 -22.35 2.21
C LEU A 124 -17.12 -23.33 2.71
N PRO A 125 -18.43 -23.01 2.57
CA PRO A 125 -19.52 -23.86 3.06
C PRO A 125 -19.61 -25.21 2.35
N THR A 126 -19.32 -25.22 1.05
CA THR A 126 -19.28 -26.42 0.23
C THR A 126 -17.84 -26.86 0.09
N SER A 127 -17.57 -28.16 0.19
CA SER A 127 -16.30 -28.76 -0.25
C SER A 127 -16.19 -28.63 -1.77
N VAL A 128 -15.95 -27.41 -2.24
CA VAL A 128 -15.50 -27.16 -3.61
C VAL A 128 -14.22 -27.98 -3.73
N ALA A 129 -14.22 -28.98 -4.62
CA ALA A 129 -13.04 -29.78 -4.88
C ALA A 129 -11.87 -28.81 -5.07
N ARG A 130 -10.85 -28.89 -4.20
CA ARG A 130 -9.66 -28.04 -4.29
C ARG A 130 -9.19 -28.14 -5.74
N GLN A 131 -9.36 -27.07 -6.50
CA GLN A 131 -8.80 -27.01 -7.83
C GLN A 131 -7.29 -26.98 -7.61
N THR A 132 -6.65 -28.13 -7.81
CA THR A 132 -5.19 -28.27 -7.82
C THR A 132 -4.58 -27.70 -9.08
N THR A 133 -5.39 -27.11 -9.97
CA THR A 133 -4.91 -26.41 -11.15
C THR A 133 -4.12 -25.18 -10.71
N TYR A 134 -2.80 -25.24 -10.90
CA TYR A 134 -1.86 -24.13 -10.80
C TYR A 134 -2.06 -23.09 -11.93
N GLU A 135 -3.32 -22.78 -12.27
CA GLU A 135 -3.60 -21.76 -13.28
C GLU A 135 -3.35 -20.37 -12.67
N PRO A 136 -2.65 -19.47 -13.40
CA PRO A 136 -2.50 -18.10 -12.96
C PRO A 136 -3.80 -17.29 -13.03
N LEU A 137 -3.84 -16.17 -12.31
CA LEU A 137 -4.96 -15.23 -12.35
C LEU A 137 -5.25 -14.70 -13.75
N ILE A 138 -4.22 -14.48 -14.56
CA ILE A 138 -4.34 -14.03 -15.95
C ILE A 138 -3.39 -14.84 -16.82
N LYS A 139 -3.88 -15.28 -17.99
CA LYS A 139 -3.04 -15.94 -18.99
C LYS A 139 -1.97 -14.99 -19.51
N GLN A 140 -0.75 -15.48 -19.68
CA GLN A 140 0.39 -14.67 -20.09
C GLN A 140 0.15 -13.91 -21.40
N SER A 141 -0.44 -14.54 -22.41
CA SER A 141 -0.75 -13.90 -23.70
C SER A 141 -1.73 -12.72 -23.60
N VAL A 142 -2.64 -12.73 -22.61
CA VAL A 142 -3.56 -11.62 -22.36
C VAL A 142 -2.88 -10.54 -21.52
N ALA A 143 -2.03 -10.92 -20.57
CA ALA A 143 -1.23 -9.98 -19.80
C ALA A 143 -0.26 -9.19 -20.70
N GLU A 144 0.44 -9.85 -21.62
CA GLU A 144 1.37 -9.21 -22.58
C GLU A 144 0.70 -8.16 -23.46
N LYS A 145 -0.61 -8.31 -23.72
CA LYS A 145 -1.39 -7.40 -24.54
C LYS A 145 -1.88 -6.15 -23.79
N TRP A 146 -2.18 -6.29 -22.50
CA TRP A 146 -2.94 -5.27 -21.75
C TRP A 146 -2.24 -4.70 -20.52
N ILE A 147 -1.19 -5.35 -20.03
CA ILE A 147 -0.50 -4.99 -18.78
C ILE A 147 0.92 -4.52 -19.11
N GLU A 148 1.15 -3.23 -18.90
CA GLU A 148 2.46 -2.60 -19.12
C GLU A 148 3.34 -2.64 -17.87
N GLN A 149 2.74 -2.63 -16.68
CA GLN A 149 3.47 -2.54 -15.42
C GLN A 149 4.12 -3.86 -15.03
N SER A 150 5.44 -3.82 -14.83
CA SER A 150 6.27 -5.01 -14.57
C SER A 150 5.82 -5.81 -13.34
N PHE A 151 5.58 -5.15 -12.20
CA PHE A 151 5.11 -5.82 -10.99
C PHE A 151 3.68 -6.39 -11.16
N GLN A 152 2.75 -5.61 -11.74
CA GLN A 152 1.38 -6.06 -12.00
C GLN A 152 1.37 -7.30 -12.91
N TYR A 153 2.13 -7.24 -14.01
CA TYR A 153 2.32 -8.36 -14.93
C TYR A 153 2.86 -9.57 -14.20
N ALA A 154 3.95 -9.37 -13.45
CA ALA A 154 4.65 -10.44 -12.76
C ALA A 154 3.80 -11.12 -11.69
N PHE A 155 2.98 -10.35 -10.97
CA PHE A 155 2.03 -10.85 -9.98
C PHE A 155 0.86 -11.58 -10.63
N LEU A 156 0.14 -10.97 -11.58
CA LEU A 156 -1.08 -11.56 -12.16
C LEU A 156 -0.82 -12.83 -12.99
N THR A 157 0.37 -12.97 -13.57
CA THR A 157 0.77 -14.18 -14.34
C THR A 157 1.33 -15.30 -13.47
N ARG A 158 1.56 -15.08 -12.16
CA ARG A 158 2.12 -16.09 -11.23
C ARG A 158 1.24 -16.37 -10.01
N ALA A 159 0.38 -15.44 -9.62
CA ALA A 159 -0.54 -15.62 -8.51
C ALA A 159 -1.51 -16.77 -8.80
N ARG A 160 -1.60 -17.71 -7.86
CA ARG A 160 -2.51 -18.87 -7.94
C ARG A 160 -3.95 -18.38 -8.06
N ARG A 161 -4.71 -18.91 -9.02
CA ARG A 161 -6.15 -18.70 -9.09
C ARG A 161 -6.86 -19.43 -7.93
N PRO A 162 -7.59 -18.72 -7.06
CA PRO A 162 -8.42 -19.35 -6.05
C PRO A 162 -9.68 -19.97 -6.66
N ALA A 163 -10.28 -20.94 -5.96
CA ALA A 163 -11.54 -21.59 -6.39
C ALA A 163 -12.80 -20.72 -6.21
N PHE A 164 -12.65 -19.49 -5.73
CA PHE A 164 -13.74 -18.57 -5.40
C PHE A 164 -13.58 -17.22 -6.11
N GLY A 165 -14.65 -16.42 -6.13
CA GLY A 165 -14.71 -15.18 -6.91
C GLY A 165 -14.37 -13.90 -6.14
N SER A 166 -14.46 -13.90 -4.80
CA SER A 166 -14.34 -12.71 -3.96
C SER A 166 -13.32 -12.87 -2.83
N ILE A 167 -12.35 -11.94 -2.75
CA ILE A 167 -11.26 -11.93 -1.74
C ILE A 167 -11.51 -10.96 -0.58
N ALA A 168 -12.44 -10.02 -0.76
CA ALA A 168 -12.90 -9.07 0.26
C ALA A 168 -14.33 -8.62 -0.09
N PRO A 169 -15.08 -7.98 0.83
CA PRO A 169 -16.44 -7.52 0.56
C PRO A 169 -16.50 -6.60 -0.67
N GLY A 170 -17.13 -7.06 -1.75
CA GLY A 170 -17.22 -6.31 -3.01
C GLY A 170 -15.94 -6.21 -3.85
N VAL A 171 -14.87 -6.93 -3.50
CA VAL A 171 -13.63 -7.04 -4.29
C VAL A 171 -13.49 -8.44 -4.85
N SER A 172 -13.46 -8.52 -6.17
CA SER A 172 -13.42 -9.78 -6.92
C SER A 172 -12.03 -10.10 -7.44
N VAL A 173 -11.83 -11.38 -7.73
CA VAL A 173 -10.63 -11.91 -8.39
C VAL A 173 -10.74 -11.71 -9.89
N TRP A 174 -9.62 -11.39 -10.54
CA TRP A 174 -9.58 -11.33 -12.00
C TRP A 174 -9.85 -12.70 -12.64
N SER A 175 -10.61 -12.67 -13.73
CA SER A 175 -10.55 -13.70 -14.77
C SER A 175 -9.96 -13.11 -16.04
N THR A 176 -9.26 -13.93 -16.82
CA THR A 176 -8.72 -13.54 -18.12
C THR A 176 -9.78 -12.89 -19.01
N LYS A 177 -10.99 -13.47 -19.04
CA LYS A 177 -12.13 -12.95 -19.80
C LYS A 177 -12.57 -11.57 -19.32
N LEU A 178 -12.65 -11.35 -18.00
CA LEU A 178 -13.06 -10.07 -17.44
C LEU A 178 -12.01 -8.98 -17.71
N LEU A 179 -10.72 -9.31 -17.58
CA LEU A 179 -9.64 -8.36 -17.85
C LEU A 179 -9.68 -7.90 -19.29
N GLU A 180 -9.71 -8.84 -20.24
CA GLU A 180 -9.76 -8.49 -21.65
C GLU A 180 -11.03 -7.70 -22.00
N ALA A 181 -12.20 -8.11 -21.50
CA ALA A 181 -13.44 -7.38 -21.74
C ALA A 181 -13.40 -5.94 -21.21
N LEU A 182 -12.80 -5.72 -20.03
CA LEU A 182 -12.72 -4.37 -19.45
C LEU A 182 -11.71 -3.49 -20.19
N HIS A 183 -10.54 -4.02 -20.56
CA HIS A 183 -9.57 -3.24 -21.33
C HIS A 183 -10.06 -2.95 -22.75
N ALA A 184 -10.67 -3.93 -23.43
CA ALA A 184 -11.22 -3.74 -24.77
C ALA A 184 -12.40 -2.75 -24.80
N ALA A 185 -13.17 -2.67 -23.71
CA ALA A 185 -14.28 -1.73 -23.59
C ALA A 185 -13.85 -0.31 -23.16
N GLU A 186 -12.59 -0.09 -22.76
CA GLU A 186 -12.12 1.24 -22.34
C GLU A 186 -12.01 2.17 -23.56
N PRO A 187 -12.81 3.25 -23.63
CA PRO A 187 -12.76 4.17 -24.76
C PRO A 187 -11.36 4.77 -24.93
N GLU A 188 -10.95 4.97 -26.18
CA GLU A 188 -9.66 5.61 -26.52
C GLU A 188 -9.54 7.01 -25.90
N ASP A 189 -10.66 7.72 -25.77
CA ASP A 189 -10.74 9.05 -25.17
C ASP A 189 -11.09 9.02 -23.66
N SER A 190 -10.95 7.88 -22.99
CA SER A 190 -11.17 7.81 -21.54
C SER A 190 -10.23 8.75 -20.77
N GLU A 191 -10.72 9.32 -19.66
CA GLU A 191 -9.90 10.20 -18.81
C GLU A 191 -8.62 9.50 -18.33
N ARG A 192 -8.69 8.20 -18.01
CA ARG A 192 -7.54 7.43 -17.59
C ARG A 192 -6.45 7.42 -18.66
N LYS A 193 -6.79 7.04 -19.92
CA LYS A 193 -5.85 7.09 -21.05
C LYS A 193 -5.40 8.51 -21.37
N LYS A 194 -6.23 9.53 -21.11
CA LYS A 194 -5.87 10.93 -21.32
C LYS A 194 -4.85 11.47 -20.30
N VAL A 195 -4.85 10.92 -19.09
CA VAL A 195 -4.08 11.40 -17.93
C VAL A 195 -2.80 10.58 -17.72
N ILE A 196 -2.77 9.32 -18.14
CA ILE A 196 -1.60 8.45 -18.05
C ILE A 196 -0.75 8.58 -19.32
N GLY A 197 0.57 8.73 -19.15
CA GLY A 197 1.54 8.78 -20.25
C GLY A 197 1.92 10.20 -20.70
N ARG A 198 2.90 10.29 -21.61
CA ARG A 198 3.31 11.54 -22.30
C ARG A 198 2.60 11.64 -23.64
N LYS A 199 1.86 12.72 -23.91
CA LYS A 199 1.36 12.98 -25.27
C LYS A 199 2.29 13.94 -26.03
N PRO A 200 2.53 13.70 -27.33
CA PRO A 200 3.18 14.69 -28.18
C PRO A 200 2.37 15.99 -28.18
N GLY A 201 2.97 17.10 -27.73
CA GLY A 201 2.36 18.42 -27.75
C GLY A 201 1.76 18.92 -26.42
N ASP A 202 1.79 18.13 -25.35
CA ASP A 202 1.39 18.62 -24.03
C ASP A 202 2.32 19.77 -23.57
N PRO A 203 1.78 20.92 -23.10
CA PRO A 203 2.57 21.96 -22.45
C PRO A 203 3.44 21.36 -21.34
N LYS A 204 4.62 21.92 -21.04
CA LYS A 204 5.50 21.38 -19.99
C LYS A 204 4.81 21.24 -18.63
N ASP A 205 3.92 22.17 -18.29
CA ASP A 205 3.10 22.15 -17.08
C ASP A 205 1.90 21.18 -17.18
N TYR A 206 1.63 20.71 -18.40
CA TYR A 206 0.61 19.71 -18.75
C TYR A 206 1.16 18.31 -18.99
N GLN A 207 2.47 18.10 -18.91
CA GLN A 207 3.03 16.75 -18.91
C GLN A 207 2.56 16.03 -17.64
N SER A 208 2.03 14.80 -17.79
CA SER A 208 1.94 13.89 -16.66
C SER A 208 3.33 13.76 -16.05
N ALA A 209 3.49 14.09 -14.77
CA ALA A 209 4.73 13.84 -14.04
C ALA A 209 5.01 12.33 -13.87
N LEU A 210 4.08 11.47 -14.26
CA LEU A 210 4.11 10.04 -13.99
C LEU A 210 4.26 9.27 -15.30
N SER A 211 5.31 8.43 -15.36
CA SER A 211 5.47 7.37 -16.37
C SER A 211 4.21 6.47 -16.40
N CYS A 212 3.94 5.80 -17.52
CA CYS A 212 2.94 4.70 -17.54
C CYS A 212 3.22 3.68 -16.43
N ASP A 213 4.49 3.51 -16.06
CA ASP A 213 4.95 2.62 -14.99
C ASP A 213 4.50 3.03 -13.59
N LEU A 214 4.21 4.32 -13.37
CA LEU A 214 3.81 4.87 -12.07
C LEU A 214 2.29 5.11 -11.96
N ALA A 215 1.54 4.76 -13.02
CA ALA A 215 0.12 5.02 -13.03
C ALA A 215 -0.69 4.03 -12.19
N PRO A 216 -1.81 4.43 -11.57
CA PRO A 216 -2.61 3.47 -10.85
C PRO A 216 -3.24 2.44 -11.78
N THR A 217 -3.12 1.15 -11.42
CA THR A 217 -3.67 0.03 -12.19
C THR A 217 -4.56 -0.86 -11.34
N LEU A 218 -5.66 -1.34 -11.92
CA LEU A 218 -6.63 -2.14 -11.19
C LEU A 218 -6.10 -3.56 -10.98
N LEU A 219 -5.77 -3.91 -9.74
CA LEU A 219 -5.25 -5.21 -9.36
C LEU A 219 -6.37 -6.21 -9.03
N CYS A 220 -7.43 -5.79 -8.35
CA CYS A 220 -8.61 -6.62 -8.09
C CYS A 220 -9.89 -5.81 -8.29
N PRO A 221 -10.75 -6.17 -9.27
CA PRO A 221 -11.91 -5.37 -9.63
C PRO A 221 -13.03 -5.45 -8.60
N GLY A 222 -13.61 -4.31 -8.27
CA GLY A 222 -14.92 -4.21 -7.64
C GLY A 222 -16.01 -3.82 -8.64
N ARG A 223 -17.18 -3.44 -8.10
CA ARG A 223 -18.30 -2.96 -8.92
C ARG A 223 -17.94 -1.68 -9.68
N ALA A 224 -18.59 -1.48 -10.83
CA ALA A 224 -18.59 -0.18 -11.49
C ALA A 224 -19.23 0.86 -10.58
N VAL A 225 -18.66 2.06 -10.56
CA VAL A 225 -19.21 3.18 -9.81
C VAL A 225 -20.21 3.91 -10.70
N GLU A 226 -21.49 3.83 -10.35
CA GLU A 226 -22.58 4.54 -11.03
C GLU A 226 -22.49 6.04 -10.75
N THR A 227 -21.63 6.77 -11.47
CA THR A 227 -21.60 8.25 -11.42
C THR A 227 -21.22 8.87 -12.76
N SER A 228 -21.81 10.03 -13.05
CA SER A 228 -21.57 10.82 -14.26
C SER A 228 -20.31 11.70 -14.12
N TRP A 229 -19.65 12.01 -15.24
CA TRP A 229 -18.32 12.63 -15.30
C TRP A 229 -18.17 14.03 -14.65
N ARG A 230 -19.25 14.72 -14.22
CA ARG A 230 -19.21 16.13 -13.73
C ARG A 230 -19.22 16.41 -12.22
N ASP A 231 -19.53 15.44 -11.36
CA ASP A 231 -19.43 15.60 -9.90
C ASP A 231 -17.97 15.75 -9.39
N HIS A 232 -17.65 16.79 -8.61
CA HIS A 232 -16.33 17.02 -8.00
C HIS A 232 -16.17 16.36 -6.62
N SER A 233 -17.23 15.75 -6.06
CA SER A 233 -17.20 14.97 -4.81
C SER A 233 -16.71 13.52 -5.00
N LYS A 234 -16.04 13.25 -6.13
CA LYS A 234 -15.81 11.92 -6.69
C LYS A 234 -14.65 11.11 -6.09
N PRO A 235 -14.65 9.79 -6.31
CA PRO A 235 -13.49 8.95 -6.10
C PRO A 235 -12.41 9.31 -7.13
N SER A 236 -11.38 9.98 -6.67
CA SER A 236 -10.10 10.08 -7.35
C SER A 236 -9.06 9.57 -6.37
N LEU A 237 -8.17 8.70 -6.86
CA LEU A 237 -6.98 8.30 -6.11
C LEU A 237 -6.24 9.59 -5.72
N ARG A 238 -6.39 10.02 -4.46
CA ARG A 238 -5.90 11.30 -3.96
C ARG A 238 -4.40 11.35 -4.21
N GLY A 239 -3.96 12.41 -4.90
CA GLY A 239 -2.57 12.58 -5.33
C GLY A 239 -2.42 12.74 -6.84
N TYR A 240 -3.41 12.34 -7.64
CA TYR A 240 -3.39 12.52 -9.11
C TYR A 240 -3.80 13.93 -9.58
N LYS A 241 -3.25 14.96 -8.90
CA LYS A 241 -3.26 16.41 -9.20
C LYS A 241 -4.43 16.92 -10.09
N GLY A 242 -5.67 16.62 -9.72
CA GLY A 242 -6.86 17.23 -10.31
C GLY A 242 -7.14 16.92 -11.78
N ARG A 243 -6.48 15.94 -12.41
CA ARG A 243 -6.74 15.55 -13.80
C ARG A 243 -7.46 14.21 -13.86
N GLY A 244 -8.78 14.25 -14.04
CA GLY A 244 -9.58 13.06 -14.32
C GLY A 244 -9.54 11.98 -13.24
N SER A 245 -10.01 10.78 -13.59
CA SER A 245 -10.01 9.61 -12.71
C SER A 245 -9.06 8.56 -13.30
N ALA A 246 -8.07 8.12 -12.51
CA ALA A 246 -7.15 7.02 -12.89
C ALA A 246 -7.82 5.63 -12.81
N LEU A 247 -9.08 5.56 -12.42
CA LEU A 247 -9.81 4.30 -12.22
C LEU A 247 -10.21 3.70 -13.57
N LEU A 248 -9.64 2.53 -13.91
CA LEU A 248 -10.06 1.74 -15.07
C LEU A 248 -11.57 1.50 -15.05
N ASN A 249 -12.26 1.99 -16.08
CA ASN A 249 -13.73 1.94 -16.20
C ASN A 249 -14.49 2.44 -14.96
N ARG A 250 -13.93 3.40 -14.21
CA ARG A 250 -14.53 3.97 -12.98
C ARG A 250 -14.94 2.88 -11.99
N ARG A 251 -14.13 1.84 -11.83
CA ARG A 251 -14.43 0.75 -10.90
C ARG A 251 -13.91 1.07 -9.51
N ALA A 252 -14.65 0.62 -8.51
CA ALA A 252 -14.11 0.44 -7.18
C ALA A 252 -13.17 -0.79 -7.20
N GLY A 253 -12.41 -0.99 -6.14
CA GLY A 253 -11.57 -2.16 -5.98
C GLY A 253 -10.19 -1.82 -5.45
N PHE A 254 -9.26 -2.70 -5.76
CA PHE A 254 -7.91 -2.67 -5.23
C PHE A 254 -6.94 -2.30 -6.34
N TYR A 255 -6.26 -1.17 -6.19
CA TYR A 255 -5.37 -0.61 -7.19
C TYR A 255 -3.92 -0.75 -6.73
N LEU A 256 -3.03 -1.11 -7.65
CA LEU A 256 -1.62 -0.76 -7.51
C LEU A 256 -1.49 0.74 -7.77
N CYS A 257 -0.72 1.43 -6.94
CA CYS A 257 -0.35 2.82 -7.11
C CYS A 257 1.17 2.90 -6.94
N PRO A 258 1.92 2.40 -7.93
CA PRO A 258 3.36 2.26 -7.81
C PRO A 258 4.04 3.61 -7.58
N ASP A 259 4.98 3.63 -6.65
CA ASP A 259 5.93 4.71 -6.43
C ASP A 259 7.28 4.34 -7.06
N GLU A 260 8.16 5.31 -7.28
CA GLU A 260 9.50 5.10 -7.85
C GLU A 260 10.25 3.98 -7.12
N ASP A 261 10.10 3.91 -5.80
CA ASP A 261 10.76 2.94 -4.93
C ASP A 261 9.87 1.77 -4.49
N TRP A 262 8.58 1.76 -4.87
CA TRP A 262 7.58 0.84 -4.34
C TRP A 262 6.55 0.41 -5.39
N SER A 263 6.89 -0.57 -6.21
CA SER A 263 5.98 -1.05 -7.27
C SER A 263 4.80 -1.88 -6.76
N ASP A 264 4.86 -2.39 -5.52
CA ASP A 264 3.78 -3.14 -4.86
C ASP A 264 2.94 -2.27 -3.91
N ALA A 265 3.09 -0.95 -3.98
CA ALA A 265 2.25 -0.01 -3.26
C ALA A 265 0.80 -0.09 -3.77
N ILE A 266 -0.15 -0.05 -2.83
CA ILE A 266 -1.56 -0.23 -3.15
C ILE A 266 -2.44 0.85 -2.54
N VAL A 267 -3.59 1.06 -3.17
CA VAL A 267 -4.69 1.86 -2.63
C VAL A 267 -5.99 1.10 -2.84
N PHE A 268 -6.83 1.08 -1.82
CA PHE A 268 -8.19 0.56 -1.93
C PHE A 268 -9.15 1.68 -2.25
N SER A 269 -9.96 1.59 -3.29
CA SER A 269 -11.02 2.55 -3.56
C SER A 269 -12.38 1.91 -3.40
N ASP A 270 -13.21 2.46 -2.51
CA ASP A 270 -14.60 2.02 -2.33
C ASP A 270 -15.55 2.58 -3.41
N GLY A 271 -15.04 3.40 -4.33
CA GLY A 271 -15.85 4.08 -5.32
C GLY A 271 -16.67 5.25 -4.75
N ARG A 272 -16.35 5.73 -3.55
CA ARG A 272 -16.85 6.99 -2.95
C ARG A 272 -15.72 7.91 -2.45
N GLY A 273 -14.50 7.65 -2.89
CA GLY A 273 -13.31 8.48 -2.58
C GLY A 273 -12.70 8.21 -1.21
N ARG A 274 -13.01 7.07 -0.59
CA ARG A 274 -12.31 6.62 0.62
C ARG A 274 -11.22 5.64 0.25
N GLU A 275 -9.99 6.04 0.57
CA GLU A 275 -8.78 5.40 0.05
C GLU A 275 -7.81 4.87 1.10
N ASN A 276 -7.98 5.34 2.33
CA ASN A 276 -7.09 5.04 3.45
C ASN A 276 -7.72 4.03 4.40
N LEU A 277 -8.43 3.02 3.89
CA LEU A 277 -9.07 2.02 4.76
C LEU A 277 -8.13 0.89 5.16
N PHE A 278 -7.21 0.48 4.28
CA PHE A 278 -6.30 -0.62 4.54
C PHE A 278 -4.87 -0.11 4.48
N THR A 279 -4.52 0.71 5.46
CA THR A 279 -3.25 1.43 5.49
C THR A 279 -2.73 1.55 6.92
N PHE A 280 -1.53 2.09 7.10
CA PHE A 280 -0.98 2.35 8.42
C PHE A 280 -1.35 3.74 8.96
N ARG A 281 -1.44 3.86 10.28
CA ARG A 281 -1.69 5.14 10.95
C ARG A 281 -0.42 5.99 11.01
N GLY A 282 -0.52 7.23 10.53
CA GLY A 282 0.59 8.18 10.56
C GLY A 282 1.70 7.82 9.57
N SER A 283 2.79 8.59 9.60
CA SER A 283 3.95 8.36 8.74
C SER A 283 4.73 7.10 9.15
N CYS A 284 5.52 6.60 8.20
CA CYS A 284 6.43 5.48 8.42
C CYS A 284 7.44 5.83 9.53
N PRO A 285 7.59 5.00 10.58
CA PRO A 285 8.49 5.27 11.70
C PRO A 285 9.98 5.24 11.35
N TRP A 286 10.37 4.66 10.22
CA TRP A 286 11.76 4.28 9.99
C TRP A 286 12.37 4.83 8.71
N MET A 287 11.60 5.48 7.84
CA MET A 287 12.13 6.09 6.62
C MET A 287 11.14 7.10 6.03
N PRO A 288 11.62 8.09 5.26
CA PRO A 288 10.76 8.99 4.51
C PRO A 288 10.17 8.26 3.30
N GLY A 289 9.08 8.80 2.76
CA GLY A 289 8.57 8.42 1.43
C GLY A 289 8.00 7.00 1.30
N ARG A 290 8.04 6.12 2.33
CA ARG A 290 7.41 4.80 2.24
C ARG A 290 5.89 4.94 2.09
N PRO A 291 5.28 4.35 1.05
CA PRO A 291 3.84 4.24 0.95
C PRO A 291 3.25 3.56 2.18
N LEU A 292 2.08 4.04 2.59
CA LEU A 292 1.42 3.57 3.80
C LEU A 292 0.81 2.17 3.66
N ALA A 293 0.78 1.58 2.47
CA ALA A 293 0.23 0.25 2.26
C ALA A 293 0.92 -0.46 1.10
N LEU A 294 1.46 -1.65 1.37
CA LEU A 294 1.99 -2.57 0.38
C LEU A 294 1.03 -3.74 0.21
N LEU A 295 1.02 -4.33 -0.99
CA LEU A 295 0.14 -5.45 -1.35
C LEU A 295 0.18 -6.58 -0.31
N ARG A 296 1.38 -7.04 0.05
CA ARG A 296 1.58 -8.10 1.05
C ARG A 296 1.02 -7.76 2.43
N ASP A 297 1.14 -6.50 2.86
CA ASP A 297 0.71 -6.07 4.20
C ASP A 297 -0.81 -6.12 4.29
N VAL A 298 -1.49 -5.63 3.26
CA VAL A 298 -2.95 -5.63 3.20
C VAL A 298 -3.51 -7.03 3.03
N LEU A 299 -2.90 -7.89 2.20
CA LEU A 299 -3.35 -9.27 2.06
C LEU A 299 -3.20 -10.07 3.37
N ARG A 300 -2.10 -9.87 4.11
CA ARG A 300 -1.92 -10.47 5.45
C ARG A 300 -2.95 -9.96 6.44
N PHE A 301 -3.25 -8.67 6.44
CA PHE A 301 -4.30 -8.12 7.29
C PHE A 301 -5.68 -8.69 6.91
N TRP A 302 -6.01 -8.78 5.62
CA TRP A 302 -7.26 -9.41 5.19
C TRP A 302 -7.36 -10.87 5.61
N LYS A 303 -6.24 -11.60 5.62
CA LYS A 303 -6.18 -12.96 6.14
C LYS A 303 -6.56 -13.00 7.62
N THR A 304 -6.11 -12.07 8.47
CA THR A 304 -6.53 -12.05 9.88
C THR A 304 -8.03 -11.80 10.01
N LEU A 305 -8.60 -10.91 9.20
CA LEU A 305 -10.05 -10.66 9.19
C LEU A 305 -10.87 -11.90 8.81
N VAL A 306 -10.36 -12.71 7.89
CA VAL A 306 -10.96 -14.02 7.56
C VAL A 306 -10.76 -15.01 8.71
N VAL A 307 -9.55 -15.08 9.28
CA VAL A 307 -9.20 -16.04 10.31
C VAL A 307 -10.02 -15.84 11.58
N ASP A 308 -10.16 -14.59 12.00
CA ASP A 308 -10.83 -14.17 13.21
C ASP A 308 -12.37 -14.15 13.05
N GLY A 309 -12.90 -14.53 11.88
CA GLY A 309 -14.34 -14.55 11.61
C GLY A 309 -14.97 -13.15 11.51
N VAL A 310 -14.16 -12.11 11.32
CA VAL A 310 -14.62 -10.74 11.07
C VAL A 310 -15.31 -10.66 9.71
N TRP A 311 -14.74 -11.32 8.70
CA TRP A 311 -15.33 -11.46 7.39
C TRP A 311 -16.02 -12.81 7.25
N THR A 312 -17.31 -12.76 6.91
CA THR A 312 -18.12 -13.94 6.65
C THR A 312 -17.80 -14.53 5.28
N ILE A 313 -17.64 -15.85 5.21
CA ILE A 313 -17.35 -16.58 3.98
C ILE A 313 -18.63 -17.27 3.50
N GLY A 314 -18.95 -17.10 2.21
CA GLY A 314 -20.05 -17.79 1.53
C GLY A 314 -19.52 -18.59 0.33
N ASP A 315 -20.42 -19.12 -0.50
CA ASP A 315 -20.04 -20.02 -1.62
C ASP A 315 -19.10 -19.35 -2.65
N GLY A 316 -19.18 -18.02 -2.78
CA GLY A 316 -18.35 -17.23 -3.69
C GLY A 316 -17.04 -16.68 -3.09
N GLY A 317 -16.69 -17.06 -1.86
CA GLY A 317 -15.58 -16.48 -1.10
C GLY A 317 -16.06 -15.48 -0.05
N VAL A 318 -15.33 -14.38 0.14
CA VAL A 318 -15.73 -13.35 1.13
C VAL A 318 -17.06 -12.72 0.73
N SER A 319 -18.02 -12.77 1.66
CA SER A 319 -19.37 -12.24 1.46
C SER A 319 -19.44 -10.73 1.71
N GLY A 320 -20.47 -10.11 1.14
CA GLY A 320 -20.72 -8.68 1.27
C GLY A 320 -20.37 -7.90 0.00
N ASN A 321 -20.70 -6.62 0.02
CA ASN A 321 -20.54 -5.71 -1.11
C ASN A 321 -19.79 -4.44 -0.68
N MET A 322 -19.42 -3.60 -1.64
CA MET A 322 -18.67 -2.36 -1.36
C MET A 322 -19.33 -1.45 -0.30
N PRO A 323 -20.67 -1.34 -0.22
CA PRO A 323 -21.36 -0.68 0.89
C PRO A 323 -21.00 -1.16 2.30
N HIS A 324 -20.46 -2.36 2.46
CA HIS A 324 -19.92 -2.85 3.75
C HIS A 324 -19.00 -1.82 4.42
N PHE A 325 -18.20 -1.11 3.61
CA PHE A 325 -17.27 -0.12 4.10
C PHE A 325 -17.92 1.24 4.32
N HIS A 326 -19.07 1.58 3.74
CA HIS A 326 -19.63 2.94 3.77
C HIS A 326 -20.01 3.42 5.19
N PHE A 327 -20.28 2.48 6.10
CA PHE A 327 -20.74 2.75 7.45
C PHE A 327 -19.64 2.69 8.50
N LEU A 328 -18.39 2.93 8.10
CA LEU A 328 -17.26 3.03 9.03
C LEU A 328 -17.25 4.39 9.73
N THR A 329 -16.98 4.41 11.03
CA THR A 329 -16.69 5.63 11.78
C THR A 329 -15.19 5.88 11.71
N GLY A 330 -14.78 6.75 10.79
CA GLY A 330 -13.38 6.84 10.36
C GLY A 330 -12.97 5.55 9.67
N THR A 331 -12.08 4.79 10.30
CA THR A 331 -11.58 3.49 9.83
C THR A 331 -12.12 2.32 10.66
N ARG A 332 -13.01 2.58 11.62
CA ARG A 332 -13.47 1.59 12.62
C ARG A 332 -14.89 1.10 12.36
N LYS A 333 -15.14 -0.16 12.72
CA LYS A 333 -16.45 -0.79 12.75
C LYS A 333 -16.65 -1.57 14.05
N SER A 334 -17.80 -1.41 14.68
CA SER A 334 -18.26 -2.38 15.68
C SER A 334 -18.95 -3.53 14.96
N ILE A 335 -18.52 -4.75 15.21
CA ILE A 335 -19.13 -5.96 14.64
C ILE A 335 -19.38 -6.97 15.75
N ASN A 336 -20.32 -7.88 15.53
CA ASN A 336 -20.51 -9.02 16.41
C ASN A 336 -19.81 -10.24 15.79
N VAL A 337 -18.84 -10.81 16.52
CA VAL A 337 -18.13 -12.03 16.14
C VAL A 337 -18.44 -13.07 17.20
N ALA A 338 -19.13 -14.15 16.80
CA ALA A 338 -19.50 -15.26 17.68
C ALA A 338 -20.18 -14.83 19.00
N GLY A 339 -21.08 -13.84 18.95
CA GLY A 339 -21.79 -13.32 20.12
C GLY A 339 -21.06 -12.20 20.85
N THR A 340 -19.78 -11.96 20.54
CA THR A 340 -18.97 -10.92 21.19
C THR A 340 -18.91 -9.66 20.34
N ARG A 341 -19.10 -8.49 20.97
CA ARG A 341 -18.94 -7.20 20.28
C ARG A 341 -17.45 -6.87 20.16
N THR A 342 -16.95 -6.87 18.94
CA THR A 342 -15.56 -6.59 18.59
C THR A 342 -15.46 -5.27 17.83
N HIS A 343 -14.47 -4.46 18.16
CA HIS A 343 -14.13 -3.26 17.40
C HIS A 343 -12.99 -3.58 16.44
N VAL A 344 -13.26 -3.50 15.15
CA VAL A 344 -12.26 -3.70 14.10
C VAL A 344 -11.86 -2.35 13.57
N ASP A 345 -10.57 -2.05 13.61
CA ASP A 345 -9.99 -0.93 12.88
C ASP A 345 -9.33 -1.47 11.62
N TYR A 346 -9.74 -0.95 10.47
CA TYR A 346 -9.20 -1.39 9.19
C TYR A 346 -7.83 -0.75 8.89
N CYS A 347 -7.46 0.31 9.63
CA CYS A 347 -6.10 0.82 9.63
C CYS A 347 -5.27 0.15 10.71
N ALA A 348 -4.08 -0.30 10.30
CA ALA A 348 -3.12 -0.97 11.14
C ALA A 348 -2.16 0.03 11.82
N ASP A 349 -1.58 -0.38 12.95
CA ASP A 349 -0.42 0.30 13.51
C ASP A 349 0.86 -0.22 12.86
N TRP A 350 1.90 0.60 12.82
CA TRP A 350 3.20 0.22 12.26
C TRP A 350 3.91 -0.90 13.02
N GLU A 351 3.45 -1.22 14.23
CA GLU A 351 3.94 -2.36 15.01
C GLU A 351 3.51 -3.71 14.42
N VAL A 352 2.33 -3.77 13.81
CA VAL A 352 1.81 -5.01 13.17
C VAL A 352 2.17 -5.10 11.69
N ALA A 353 2.79 -4.05 11.13
CA ALA A 353 3.35 -4.08 9.79
C ALA A 353 4.35 -5.24 9.73
N ALA A 354 4.12 -6.17 8.80
CA ALA A 354 5.07 -7.23 8.56
C ALA A 354 6.43 -6.57 8.25
N SER A 355 7.48 -7.14 8.83
CA SER A 355 8.85 -6.73 8.57
C SER A 355 9.10 -6.58 7.07
N PHE A 356 9.97 -5.62 6.74
CA PHE A 356 10.40 -5.39 5.38
C PHE A 356 11.10 -6.60 4.78
#